data_AF-A0A0N4TLY5-F1
#
_entry.id   AF-A0A0N4TLY5-F1
#
_cell.length_a   1.000
_cell.length_b   1.000
_cell.length_c   1.000
_cell.angle_alpha   90.00
_cell.angle_beta   90.00
_cell.angle_gamma   90.00
#
_symmetry.space_group_name_H-M   'P 1'
#
loop_
_entity.id
_entity.type
_entity.pdbx_description
1 polymer ?
#
loop_
_entity_poly.entity_id
_entity_poly.type
_entity_poly.pdbx_seq_one_letter_code
_entity_poly.pdbx_strand_id
1 'polypeptide(L)'
;MVPIEINYIVDGSESWEEGNFELNGENRDFIISFRPVLVIYHQCGQLKRKNATYRRFIIKIPEQFINSNESFHIGTINLELFYPGQKDGIKFIHFNKPLEISGKLFCAGDHYNVSTSVVRLFSTDKQEVNSFITEQQPNNEGSFRLSSGQTILQKPILVINHQCDMTFYERQKDIYRQFTIYIPYSYYNSGRIGLKIFHIGQLGLHINYPNERNAPLIDITT
;
A
#
# COMPACT_ATOMS: atom_id res chain seq x y z
N MET A 1 -0.11 35.44 7.65
CA MET A 1 0.06 34.01 7.96
C MET A 1 0.68 33.35 6.73
N VAL A 2 1.88 32.78 6.84
CA VAL A 2 2.58 32.12 5.72
C VAL A 2 1.86 30.80 5.40
N PRO A 3 1.61 30.46 4.13
CA PRO A 3 1.02 29.17 3.77
C PRO A 3 1.91 28.02 4.24
N ILE A 4 1.35 27.06 4.98
CA ILE A 4 2.04 25.80 5.27
C ILE A 4 1.98 24.95 4.01
N GLU A 5 3.14 24.71 3.40
CA GLU A 5 3.29 23.76 2.30
C GLU A 5 3.42 22.35 2.90
N ILE A 6 2.48 21.46 2.54
CA ILE A 6 2.47 20.07 3.03
C ILE A 6 3.14 19.23 1.95
N ASN A 7 4.42 18.92 2.16
CA ASN A 7 5.23 18.24 1.14
C ASN A 7 5.29 16.72 1.36
N TYR A 8 5.06 16.25 2.59
CA TYR A 8 5.21 14.83 2.95
C TYR A 8 4.18 14.40 3.99
N ILE A 9 3.73 13.16 3.86
CA ILE A 9 2.89 12.49 4.85
C ILE A 9 3.67 11.37 5.48
N VAL A 10 3.67 11.39 6.80
CA VAL A 10 4.39 10.44 7.65
C VAL A 10 3.47 9.45 8.32
N ASP A 11 2.17 9.76 8.39
CA ASP A 11 1.08 8.84 8.74
C ASP A 11 -0.27 9.45 8.34
N GLY A 12 -1.30 8.61 8.19
CA GLY A 12 -2.69 9.00 7.94
C GLY A 12 -3.65 7.91 8.37
N SER A 13 -4.90 8.25 8.68
CA SER A 13 -5.93 7.24 8.93
C SER A 13 -7.29 7.87 8.72
N GLU A 14 -8.28 7.03 8.44
CA GLU A 14 -9.67 7.36 8.73
C GLU A 14 -9.93 7.20 10.23
N SER A 15 -10.87 7.98 10.76
CA SER A 15 -11.35 7.77 12.13
C SER A 15 -12.13 6.46 12.23
N TRP A 16 -12.08 5.83 13.39
CA TRP A 16 -12.93 4.69 13.71
C TRP A 16 -14.41 5.11 13.78
N GLU A 17 -15.31 4.15 13.90
CA GLU A 17 -16.76 4.38 13.93
C GLU A 17 -17.19 5.39 15.02
N GLU A 18 -16.50 5.38 16.17
CA GLU A 18 -16.75 6.31 17.27
C GLU A 18 -16.01 7.66 17.13
N GLY A 19 -15.32 7.91 16.01
CA GLY A 19 -14.61 9.16 15.73
C GLY A 19 -13.18 9.24 16.26
N ASN A 20 -12.72 8.23 17.01
CA ASN A 20 -11.36 8.12 17.52
C ASN A 20 -10.34 7.84 16.40
N PHE A 21 -9.08 8.23 16.60
CA PHE A 21 -7.97 7.91 15.70
C PHE A 21 -6.64 7.94 16.44
N GLU A 22 -5.63 7.27 15.88
CA GLU A 22 -4.25 7.30 16.35
C GLU A 22 -3.32 7.43 15.14
N LEU A 23 -2.28 8.26 15.28
CA LEU A 23 -1.26 8.48 14.25
C LEU A 23 0.12 8.43 14.89
N ASN A 24 1.07 7.81 14.21
CA ASN A 24 2.47 7.73 14.58
C ASN A 24 3.35 7.93 13.34
N GLY A 25 3.85 9.15 13.18
CA GLY A 25 4.73 9.54 12.10
C GLY A 25 6.20 9.48 12.49
N GLU A 26 7.02 8.90 11.62
CA GLU A 26 8.47 8.83 11.77
C GLU A 26 9.15 9.69 10.69
N ASN A 27 10.21 10.43 11.05
CA ASN A 27 11.01 11.11 10.05
C ASN A 27 11.88 10.09 9.31
N ARG A 28 11.70 10.00 7.99
CA ARG A 28 12.52 9.14 7.11
C ARG A 28 13.49 9.93 6.24
N ASP A 29 13.37 11.27 6.25
CA ASP A 29 14.26 12.16 5.51
C ASP A 29 15.08 12.99 6.50
N PHE A 30 16.35 12.61 6.67
CA PHE A 30 17.27 13.27 7.58
C PHE A 30 17.76 14.64 7.09
N ILE A 31 17.42 15.02 5.84
CA ILE A 31 17.82 16.29 5.25
C ILE A 31 16.83 17.39 5.66
N ILE A 32 15.56 17.04 5.92
CA ILE A 32 14.49 17.99 6.22
C ILE A 32 14.21 18.00 7.72
N SER A 33 14.11 19.19 8.31
CA SER A 33 13.71 19.34 9.72
C SER A 33 12.31 18.75 9.96
N PHE A 34 12.19 17.82 10.90
CA PHE A 34 10.93 17.17 11.21
C PHE A 34 10.00 18.10 12.02
N ARG A 35 9.02 18.70 11.33
CA ARG A 35 8.02 19.60 11.92
C ARG A 35 6.62 19.15 11.53
N PRO A 36 6.13 18.02 12.09
CA PRO A 36 4.85 17.46 11.70
C PRO A 36 3.68 18.37 12.11
N VAL A 37 2.62 18.30 11.32
CA VAL A 37 1.34 18.95 11.59
C VAL A 37 0.21 17.93 11.43
N LEU A 38 -0.85 18.06 12.22
CA LEU A 38 -2.06 17.27 12.05
C LEU A 38 -2.99 17.98 11.07
N VAL A 39 -3.37 17.30 9.99
CA VAL A 39 -4.28 17.82 8.98
C VAL A 39 -5.58 17.04 9.04
N ILE A 40 -6.68 17.71 9.35
CA ILE A 40 -8.00 17.09 9.46
C ILE A 40 -8.80 17.43 8.21
N TYR A 41 -9.31 16.39 7.53
CA TYR A 41 -10.27 16.50 6.43
C TYR A 41 -11.63 16.00 6.92
N HIS A 42 -12.71 16.75 6.69
CA HIS A 42 -14.05 16.35 7.13
C HIS A 42 -15.17 16.94 6.26
N GLN A 43 -16.38 16.39 6.39
CA GLN A 43 -17.58 16.84 5.67
C GLN A 43 -18.72 17.28 6.61
N CYS A 44 -18.49 17.32 7.93
CA CYS A 44 -19.48 17.75 8.91
C CYS A 44 -20.03 19.15 8.57
N GLY A 45 -21.36 19.30 8.70
CA GLY A 45 -22.07 20.54 8.39
C GLY A 45 -22.11 20.93 6.91
N GLN A 46 -21.62 20.09 5.98
CA GLN A 46 -21.78 20.34 4.54
C GLN A 46 -23.14 19.85 4.06
N LEU A 47 -23.89 20.73 3.37
CA LEU A 47 -25.13 20.34 2.70
C LEU A 47 -24.79 19.30 1.61
N LYS A 48 -25.51 18.16 1.63
CA LYS A 48 -25.33 16.96 0.76
C LYS A 48 -25.19 17.22 -0.75
N ARG A 49 -25.41 18.44 -1.23
CA ARG A 49 -25.34 18.84 -2.65
C ARG A 49 -23.96 19.31 -3.14
N LYS A 50 -22.88 19.24 -2.33
CA LYS A 50 -21.51 19.57 -2.77
C LYS A 50 -20.56 18.36 -2.80
N ASN A 51 -20.68 17.59 -3.88
CA ASN A 51 -19.59 17.04 -4.70
C ASN A 51 -18.26 16.68 -4.01
N ALA A 52 -18.15 15.54 -3.32
CA ALA A 52 -16.86 14.90 -2.97
C ALA A 52 -15.77 15.84 -2.38
N THR A 53 -16.15 16.98 -1.80
CA THR A 53 -15.24 18.00 -1.29
C THR A 53 -15.25 18.01 0.21
N TYR A 54 -14.14 18.44 0.79
CA TYR A 54 -13.84 18.37 2.20
C TYR A 54 -13.49 19.77 2.70
N ARG A 55 -13.78 19.97 3.98
CA ARG A 55 -13.20 21.01 4.81
C ARG A 55 -11.84 20.53 5.30
N ARG A 56 -10.86 21.43 5.35
CA ARG A 56 -9.54 21.13 5.88
C ARG A 56 -9.05 22.23 6.79
N PHE A 57 -8.51 21.85 7.95
CA PHE A 57 -7.72 22.74 8.80
C PHE A 57 -6.48 22.00 9.32
N ILE A 58 -5.54 22.76 9.88
CA ILE A 58 -4.22 22.27 10.30
C ILE A 58 -4.01 22.63 11.77
N ILE A 59 -3.60 21.64 12.55
CA ILE A 59 -3.17 21.80 13.93
C ILE A 59 -1.65 21.60 13.96
N LYS A 60 -0.93 22.55 14.54
CA LYS A 60 0.51 22.40 14.79
C LYS A 60 0.69 21.49 16.00
N ILE A 61 1.59 20.50 15.88
CA ILE A 61 1.98 19.66 17.00
C ILE A 61 2.95 20.48 17.87
N PRO A 62 2.73 20.60 19.20
CA PRO A 62 3.66 21.29 20.08
C PRO A 62 5.04 20.61 20.08
N GLU A 63 6.11 21.41 20.09
CA GLU A 63 7.48 20.89 19.91
C GLU A 63 7.89 19.86 20.96
N GLN A 64 7.39 19.98 22.19
CA GLN A 64 7.63 19.04 23.29
C GLN A 64 7.14 17.60 23.03
N PHE A 65 6.24 17.41 22.06
CA PHE A 65 5.75 16.08 21.66
C PHE A 65 6.47 15.55 20.42
N ILE A 66 7.37 16.31 19.80
CA ILE A 66 8.17 15.87 18.66
C ILE A 66 9.44 15.20 19.18
N ASN A 67 9.73 13.99 18.72
CA ASN A 67 10.84 13.15 19.24
C ASN A 67 10.75 12.90 20.75
N SER A 68 9.53 12.88 21.29
CA SER A 68 9.23 12.56 22.69
C SER A 68 8.71 11.12 22.80
N ASN A 69 8.79 10.55 24.01
CA ASN A 69 8.12 9.29 24.36
C ASN A 69 6.66 9.50 24.77
N GLU A 70 6.20 10.75 24.85
CA GLU A 70 4.83 11.12 25.18
C GLU A 70 3.97 11.33 23.94
N SER A 71 2.72 10.88 24.00
CA SER A 71 1.73 11.11 22.94
C SER A 71 1.05 12.47 23.07
N PHE A 72 0.88 13.17 21.95
CA PHE A 72 0.08 14.39 21.90
C PHE A 72 -1.41 14.06 21.81
N HIS A 73 -2.13 14.18 22.93
CA HIS A 73 -3.58 14.01 22.99
C HIS A 73 -4.30 15.32 22.68
N ILE A 74 -4.97 15.40 21.52
CA ILE A 74 -5.71 16.59 21.11
C ILE A 74 -7.08 16.76 21.79
N GLY A 75 -7.53 15.72 22.51
CA GLY A 75 -8.86 15.67 23.10
C GLY A 75 -9.97 15.46 22.06
N THR A 76 -11.19 15.85 22.42
CA THR A 76 -12.38 15.76 21.55
C THR A 76 -12.61 17.08 20.82
N ILE A 77 -12.82 17.01 19.51
CA ILE A 77 -12.97 18.18 18.63
C ILE A 77 -14.34 18.12 17.95
N ASN A 78 -15.14 19.18 18.07
CA ASN A 78 -16.40 19.31 17.34
C ASN A 78 -16.13 19.81 15.91
N LEU A 79 -16.31 18.94 14.91
CA LEU A 79 -16.05 19.24 13.50
C LEU A 79 -17.17 20.05 12.80
N GLU A 80 -18.27 20.38 13.48
CA GLU A 80 -19.28 21.29 12.94
C GLU A 80 -18.88 22.77 13.05
N LEU A 81 -17.92 23.08 13.94
CA LEU A 81 -17.39 24.42 14.14
C LEU A 81 -16.49 24.85 12.97
N PHE A 82 -16.31 26.16 12.82
CA PHE A 82 -15.37 26.74 11.86
C PHE A 82 -14.04 27.08 12.54
N TYR A 83 -12.95 26.44 12.10
CA TYR A 83 -11.61 26.63 12.68
C TYR A 83 -10.81 27.72 11.94
N PRO A 84 -9.93 28.47 12.63
CA PRO A 84 -9.04 29.44 11.98
C PRO A 84 -8.20 28.81 10.86
N GLY A 85 -8.18 29.44 9.68
CA GLY A 85 -7.44 28.93 8.52
C GLY A 85 -8.08 27.73 7.82
N GLN A 86 -9.30 27.35 8.20
CA GLN A 86 -10.06 26.31 7.51
C GLN A 86 -10.33 26.69 6.05
N LYS A 87 -10.14 25.73 5.16
CA LYS A 87 -10.42 25.85 3.72
C LYS A 87 -11.57 24.91 3.36
N ASP A 88 -12.51 25.41 2.56
CA ASP A 88 -13.64 24.65 2.01
C ASP A 88 -13.38 24.19 0.57
N GLY A 89 -14.14 23.20 0.10
CA GLY A 89 -14.14 22.81 -1.31
C GLY A 89 -12.89 22.05 -1.76
N ILE A 90 -12.12 21.49 -0.83
CA ILE A 90 -10.90 20.75 -1.16
C ILE A 90 -11.27 19.33 -1.60
N LYS A 91 -10.75 18.88 -2.74
CA LYS A 91 -10.80 17.45 -3.07
C LYS A 91 -9.85 16.72 -2.12
N PHE A 92 -10.37 15.82 -1.30
CA PHE A 92 -9.51 14.92 -0.54
C PHE A 92 -8.92 13.92 -1.51
N ILE A 93 -7.63 14.08 -1.77
CA ILE A 93 -6.84 13.08 -2.48
C ILE A 93 -6.36 12.15 -1.38
N HIS A 94 -6.84 10.90 -1.40
CA HIS A 94 -6.28 9.89 -0.52
C HIS A 94 -4.79 9.83 -0.78
N PHE A 95 -4.02 10.05 0.28
CA PHE A 95 -2.58 9.97 0.17
C PHE A 95 -2.22 8.50 0.19
N ASN A 96 -2.22 7.94 -1.01
CA ASN A 96 -1.79 6.58 -1.25
C ASN A 96 -0.30 6.67 -1.58
N LYS A 97 0.55 6.40 -0.59
CA LYS A 97 1.89 5.93 -0.94
C LYS A 97 1.67 4.69 -1.82
N PRO A 98 2.43 4.53 -2.92
CA PRO A 98 2.43 3.29 -3.67
C PRO A 98 2.63 2.11 -2.73
N LEU A 99 1.77 1.09 -2.83
CA LEU A 99 1.98 -0.20 -2.19
C LEU A 99 3.29 -0.75 -2.75
N GLU A 100 4.26 -0.95 -1.86
CA GLU A 100 5.52 -1.60 -2.20
C GLU A 100 5.52 -3.01 -1.60
N ILE A 101 5.86 -4.00 -2.41
CA ILE A 101 5.93 -5.40 -2.00
C ILE A 101 7.32 -5.93 -2.33
N SER A 102 7.91 -6.70 -1.43
CA SER A 102 9.14 -7.43 -1.72
C SER A 102 9.15 -8.81 -1.10
N GLY A 103 9.96 -9.68 -1.68
CA GLY A 103 10.13 -11.04 -1.20
C GLY A 103 11.27 -11.74 -1.89
N LYS A 104 11.50 -12.98 -1.45
CA LYS A 104 12.47 -13.89 -2.05
C LYS A 104 11.80 -15.23 -2.33
N LEU A 105 11.91 -15.72 -3.55
CA LEU A 105 11.45 -17.05 -3.94
C LEU A 105 12.66 -17.99 -4.01
N PHE A 106 12.47 -19.26 -3.71
CA PHE A 106 13.50 -20.28 -3.91
C PHE A 106 12.89 -21.64 -4.24
N CYS A 107 13.63 -22.48 -4.95
CA CYS A 107 13.27 -23.86 -5.26
C CYS A 107 14.45 -24.73 -4.86
N ALA A 108 14.21 -25.81 -4.12
CA ALA A 108 15.29 -26.63 -3.57
C ALA A 108 15.94 -27.56 -4.62
N GLY A 109 15.28 -27.77 -5.77
CA GLY A 109 15.79 -28.64 -6.84
C GLY A 109 16.88 -27.98 -7.68
N ASP A 110 17.93 -28.74 -8.01
CA ASP A 110 19.18 -28.30 -8.66
C ASP A 110 19.04 -27.76 -10.10
N HIS A 111 17.82 -27.77 -10.68
CA HIS A 111 17.61 -27.48 -12.10
C HIS A 111 16.57 -26.39 -12.37
N TYR A 112 16.01 -25.76 -11.34
CA TYR A 112 15.04 -24.69 -11.52
C TYR A 112 15.69 -23.32 -11.38
N ASN A 113 15.70 -22.56 -12.48
CA ASN A 113 16.07 -21.16 -12.43
C ASN A 113 14.90 -20.33 -11.91
N VAL A 114 15.00 -19.87 -10.66
CA VAL A 114 13.94 -19.09 -10.01
C VAL A 114 13.63 -17.77 -10.71
N SER A 115 14.55 -17.21 -11.50
CA SER A 115 14.27 -16.01 -12.30
C SER A 115 13.29 -16.24 -13.45
N THR A 116 12.92 -17.49 -13.74
CA THR A 116 11.81 -17.81 -14.66
C THR A 116 10.43 -17.68 -14.01
N SER A 117 10.35 -17.53 -12.69
CA SER A 117 9.08 -17.22 -12.03
C SER A 117 8.60 -15.82 -12.40
N VAL A 118 7.30 -15.62 -12.46
CA VAL A 118 6.69 -14.32 -12.76
C VAL A 118 5.81 -13.90 -11.60
N VAL A 119 6.12 -12.75 -11.02
CA VAL A 119 5.37 -12.13 -9.93
C VAL A 119 4.51 -11.01 -10.52
N ARG A 120 3.19 -11.08 -10.35
CA ARG A 120 2.24 -10.09 -10.88
C ARG A 120 1.47 -9.42 -9.75
N LEU A 121 1.34 -8.10 -9.81
CA LEU A 121 0.55 -7.31 -8.87
C LEU A 121 -0.75 -6.86 -9.55
N PHE A 122 -1.89 -7.11 -8.90
CA PHE A 122 -3.19 -6.63 -9.33
C PHE A 122 -3.80 -5.70 -8.28
N SER A 123 -4.59 -4.72 -8.73
CA SER A 123 -5.29 -3.75 -7.88
C SER A 123 -6.55 -4.32 -7.23
N THR A 124 -7.07 -5.43 -7.75
CA THR A 124 -8.26 -6.12 -7.24
C THR A 124 -8.07 -7.63 -7.17
N ASP A 125 -8.94 -8.33 -6.44
CA ASP A 125 -8.94 -9.79 -6.28
C ASP A 125 -9.46 -10.56 -7.52
N LYS A 126 -9.89 -9.87 -8.58
CA LYS A 126 -10.52 -10.47 -9.76
C LYS A 126 -9.56 -10.89 -10.87
N GLN A 127 -8.28 -10.51 -10.81
CA GLN A 127 -7.25 -10.81 -11.83
C GLN A 127 -7.69 -10.43 -13.27
N GLU A 128 -8.46 -9.36 -13.42
CA GLU A 128 -8.88 -8.83 -14.72
C GLU A 128 -7.76 -7.98 -15.35
N VAL A 129 -7.75 -7.86 -16.68
CA VAL A 129 -6.75 -7.07 -17.44
C VAL A 129 -6.67 -5.63 -16.94
N ASN A 130 -7.81 -5.00 -16.69
CA ASN A 130 -7.91 -3.63 -16.16
C ASN A 130 -7.37 -3.46 -14.73
N SER A 131 -7.15 -4.56 -14.02
CA SER A 131 -6.66 -4.58 -12.64
C SER A 131 -5.18 -4.88 -12.55
N PHE A 132 -4.55 -5.30 -13.65
CA PHE A 132 -3.10 -5.51 -13.69
C PHE A 132 -2.35 -4.21 -13.46
N ILE A 133 -1.33 -4.25 -12.61
CA ILE A 133 -0.50 -3.09 -12.28
C ILE A 133 0.90 -3.23 -12.87
N THR A 134 1.59 -4.30 -12.50
CA THR A 134 2.98 -4.53 -12.89
C THR A 134 3.35 -6.00 -12.73
N GLU A 135 4.33 -6.43 -13.50
CA GLU A 135 4.97 -7.73 -13.33
C GLU A 135 6.48 -7.61 -13.21
N GLN A 136 7.10 -8.61 -12.58
CA GLN A 136 8.54 -8.71 -12.47
C GLN A 136 8.94 -10.18 -12.37
N GLN A 137 10.05 -10.53 -13.03
CA GLN A 137 10.78 -11.75 -12.75
C GLN A 137 11.72 -11.54 -11.55
N PRO A 138 11.79 -12.47 -10.58
CA PRO A 138 12.82 -12.41 -9.55
C PRO A 138 14.21 -12.39 -10.17
N ASN A 139 15.18 -11.79 -9.47
CA ASN A 139 16.58 -11.88 -9.88
C ASN A 139 17.13 -13.32 -9.70
N ASN A 140 18.41 -13.54 -10.04
CA ASN A 140 19.04 -14.86 -9.91
C ASN A 140 19.10 -15.39 -8.47
N GLU A 141 19.00 -14.51 -7.47
CA GLU A 141 18.90 -14.89 -6.06
C GLU A 141 17.45 -15.14 -5.64
N GLY A 142 16.47 -14.95 -6.54
CA GLY A 142 15.04 -15.09 -6.27
C GLY A 142 14.39 -13.87 -5.64
N SER A 143 15.10 -12.75 -5.51
CA SER A 143 14.56 -11.52 -4.90
C SER A 143 13.77 -10.70 -5.91
N PHE A 144 12.66 -10.10 -5.46
CA PHE A 144 11.83 -9.18 -6.26
C PHE A 144 11.34 -7.99 -5.42
N ARG A 145 10.98 -6.89 -6.09
CA ARG A 145 10.38 -5.70 -5.47
C ARG A 145 9.47 -4.97 -6.46
N LEU A 146 8.18 -4.97 -6.17
CA LEU A 146 7.12 -4.36 -7.00
C LEU A 146 6.58 -3.11 -6.31
N SER A 147 6.11 -2.16 -7.12
CA SER A 147 5.42 -0.94 -6.66
C SER A 147 4.11 -0.79 -7.40
N SER A 148 3.04 -0.42 -6.70
CA SER A 148 1.75 -0.15 -7.35
C SER A 148 1.73 1.16 -8.14
N GLY A 149 2.77 1.97 -8.05
CA GLY A 149 2.72 3.37 -8.49
C GLY A 149 1.53 4.10 -7.86
N GLN A 150 0.92 5.00 -8.63
CA GLN A 150 -0.25 5.78 -8.19
C GLN A 150 -1.59 5.06 -8.42
N THR A 151 -1.58 3.76 -8.67
CA THR A 151 -2.79 2.98 -8.94
C THR A 151 -3.72 2.95 -7.72
N ILE A 152 -5.03 3.07 -7.96
CA ILE A 152 -6.06 2.92 -6.91
C ILE A 152 -6.21 1.43 -6.60
N LEU A 153 -6.14 1.08 -5.31
CA LEU A 153 -6.14 -0.31 -4.85
C LEU A 153 -7.48 -0.64 -4.17
N GLN A 154 -8.07 -1.78 -4.54
CA GLN A 154 -9.32 -2.30 -3.99
C GLN A 154 -9.16 -3.81 -3.76
N LYS A 155 -8.56 -4.19 -2.62
CA LYS A 155 -8.12 -5.56 -2.31
C LYS A 155 -7.07 -6.07 -3.30
N PRO A 156 -5.88 -5.43 -3.36
CA PRO A 156 -4.82 -5.87 -4.24
C PRO A 156 -4.31 -7.26 -3.84
N ILE A 157 -3.84 -7.99 -4.84
CA ILE A 157 -3.30 -9.34 -4.69
C ILE A 157 -1.98 -9.48 -5.44
N LEU A 158 -1.10 -10.33 -4.90
CA LEU A 158 0.14 -10.74 -5.54
C LEU A 158 -0.03 -12.16 -6.07
N VAL A 159 0.20 -12.35 -7.36
CA VAL A 159 0.09 -13.65 -8.02
C VAL A 159 1.49 -14.13 -8.37
N ILE A 160 1.86 -15.31 -7.84
CA ILE A 160 3.14 -15.96 -8.14
C ILE A 160 2.90 -17.05 -9.16
N ASN A 161 3.63 -17.01 -10.26
CA ASN A 161 3.62 -18.02 -11.31
C ASN A 161 5.01 -18.67 -11.36
N HIS A 162 5.10 -19.99 -11.27
CA HIS A 162 6.38 -20.70 -11.30
C HIS A 162 6.27 -22.06 -11.95
N GLN A 163 7.43 -22.65 -12.24
CA GLN A 163 7.54 -24.01 -12.77
C GLN A 163 8.51 -24.88 -11.96
N CYS A 164 8.76 -24.50 -10.69
CA CYS A 164 9.48 -25.33 -9.73
C CYS A 164 8.84 -26.71 -9.61
N ASP A 165 9.68 -27.75 -9.58
CA ASP A 165 9.33 -29.18 -9.57
C ASP A 165 8.51 -29.68 -10.77
N MET A 166 8.35 -28.89 -11.83
CA MET A 166 7.80 -29.37 -13.10
C MET A 166 8.87 -30.12 -13.89
N THR A 167 8.48 -31.14 -14.63
CA THR A 167 9.35 -31.85 -15.58
C THR A 167 9.69 -30.95 -16.78
N PHE A 168 10.73 -31.33 -17.53
CA PHE A 168 11.10 -30.63 -18.76
C PHE A 168 9.94 -30.58 -19.78
N TYR A 169 9.19 -31.68 -19.92
CA TYR A 169 8.05 -31.75 -20.84
C TYR A 169 6.88 -30.86 -20.40
N GLU A 170 6.64 -30.73 -19.10
CA GLU A 170 5.60 -29.83 -18.57
C GLU A 170 5.97 -28.37 -18.77
N ARG A 171 7.25 -28.00 -18.63
CA ARG A 171 7.72 -26.63 -18.89
C ARG A 171 7.52 -26.21 -20.35
N GLN A 172 7.71 -27.12 -21.30
CA GLN A 172 7.50 -26.83 -22.73
C GLN A 172 6.05 -26.49 -23.09
N LYS A 173 5.08 -26.84 -22.23
CA LYS A 173 3.67 -26.52 -22.44
C LYS A 173 3.30 -25.11 -21.99
N ASP A 174 4.26 -24.34 -21.47
CA ASP A 174 4.08 -22.99 -20.94
C ASP A 174 2.96 -22.91 -19.88
N ILE A 175 2.82 -24.00 -19.11
CA ILE A 175 1.92 -24.09 -17.97
C ILE A 175 2.72 -23.73 -16.72
N TYR A 176 2.12 -22.92 -15.86
CA TYR A 176 2.69 -22.47 -14.59
C TYR A 176 1.80 -22.92 -13.45
N ARG A 177 2.45 -23.29 -12.36
CA ARG A 177 1.86 -23.36 -11.05
C ARG A 177 1.62 -21.93 -10.55
N GLN A 178 0.38 -21.62 -10.20
CA GLN A 178 -0.05 -20.28 -9.83
C GLN A 178 -0.76 -20.28 -8.48
N PHE A 179 -0.32 -19.39 -7.58
CA PHE A 179 -0.99 -19.14 -6.31
C PHE A 179 -1.08 -17.63 -6.02
N THR A 180 -2.02 -17.27 -5.13
CA THR A 180 -2.35 -15.88 -4.81
C THR A 180 -2.06 -15.57 -3.35
N ILE A 181 -1.40 -14.43 -3.11
CA ILE A 181 -1.19 -13.85 -1.78
C ILE A 181 -2.07 -12.61 -1.69
N TYR A 182 -2.94 -12.59 -0.68
CA TYR A 182 -3.74 -11.42 -0.35
C TYR A 182 -2.91 -10.43 0.44
N ILE A 183 -2.88 -9.18 -0.01
CA ILE A 183 -2.19 -8.12 0.71
C ILE A 183 -3.06 -7.68 1.90
N PRO A 184 -2.52 -7.55 3.12
CA PRO A 184 -3.32 -7.05 4.24
C PRO A 184 -3.70 -5.58 4.02
N TYR A 185 -4.93 -5.21 4.39
CA TYR A 185 -5.44 -3.83 4.25
C TYR A 185 -4.52 -2.77 4.85
N SER A 186 -3.83 -3.11 5.93
CA SER A 186 -2.88 -2.24 6.61
C SER A 186 -1.70 -1.79 5.73
N TYR A 187 -1.38 -2.45 4.62
CA TYR A 187 -0.25 -2.11 3.75
C TYR A 187 -0.63 -1.27 2.51
N TYR A 188 -1.91 -1.07 2.23
CA TYR A 188 -2.37 -0.29 1.08
C TYR A 188 -3.45 0.74 1.42
N ASN A 189 -3.56 1.06 2.70
CA ASN A 189 -4.36 2.19 3.18
C ASN A 189 -3.44 3.37 3.54
N SER A 190 -4.02 4.48 3.97
CA SER A 190 -3.24 5.65 4.39
C SER A 190 -2.57 5.50 5.76
N GLY A 191 -2.74 4.35 6.42
CA GLY A 191 -2.24 3.98 7.75
C GLY A 191 -0.72 3.91 7.88
N ARG A 192 -0.24 3.89 9.13
CA ARG A 192 1.19 3.78 9.50
C ARG A 192 1.92 2.65 8.77
N ILE A 193 1.23 1.51 8.63
CA ILE A 193 1.74 0.32 7.95
C ILE A 193 1.69 0.49 6.42
N GLY A 194 0.75 1.27 5.89
CA GLY A 194 0.58 1.53 4.45
C GLY A 194 1.76 2.29 3.84
N LEU A 195 2.56 2.95 4.69
CA LEU A 195 3.80 3.58 4.29
C LEU A 195 5.00 2.63 4.27
N LYS A 196 4.87 1.39 4.75
CA LYS A 196 5.94 0.38 4.82
C LYS A 196 5.89 -0.55 3.61
N ILE A 197 7.04 -1.16 3.30
CA ILE A 197 7.13 -2.23 2.32
C ILE A 197 6.48 -3.48 2.94
N PHE A 198 5.56 -4.10 2.22
CA PHE A 198 5.05 -5.41 2.58
C PHE A 198 6.08 -6.48 2.21
N HIS A 199 6.75 -7.03 3.22
CA HIS A 199 7.70 -8.12 3.04
C HIS A 199 6.98 -9.46 3.17
N ILE A 200 6.84 -10.20 2.07
CA ILE A 200 6.24 -11.56 2.10
C ILE A 200 7.21 -12.60 2.69
N GLY A 201 8.44 -12.19 3.01
CA GLY A 201 9.49 -13.07 3.48
C GLY A 201 10.13 -13.90 2.36
N GLN A 202 10.59 -15.09 2.71
CA GLN A 202 11.20 -16.04 1.80
C GLN A 202 10.27 -17.24 1.60
N LEU A 203 9.87 -17.50 0.36
CA LEU A 203 8.91 -18.56 -0.01
C LEU A 203 9.56 -19.66 -0.82
N GLY A 204 9.37 -20.90 -0.36
CA GLY A 204 9.77 -22.09 -1.10
C GLY A 204 8.71 -22.44 -2.14
N LEU A 205 9.10 -22.62 -3.40
CA LEU A 205 8.20 -22.93 -4.51
C LEU A 205 7.97 -24.44 -4.72
N HIS A 206 8.65 -25.29 -3.94
CA HIS A 206 8.57 -26.74 -4.02
C HIS A 206 7.39 -27.33 -3.21
N ILE A 207 6.76 -26.52 -2.37
CA ILE A 207 5.58 -26.93 -1.59
C ILE A 207 4.28 -26.63 -2.35
N ASN A 208 3.16 -27.19 -1.89
CA ASN A 208 1.84 -26.89 -2.43
C ASN A 208 1.18 -25.77 -1.62
N TYR A 209 0.80 -24.69 -2.29
CA TYR A 209 0.09 -23.57 -1.66
C TYR A 209 -1.44 -23.76 -1.73
N PRO A 210 -2.21 -23.18 -0.80
CA PRO A 210 -3.67 -23.22 -0.87
C PRO A 210 -4.22 -22.62 -2.17
N ASN A 211 -5.18 -23.31 -2.79
CA ASN A 211 -5.81 -22.91 -4.06
C ASN A 211 -4.83 -22.73 -5.24
N GLU A 212 -3.66 -23.35 -5.16
CA GLU A 212 -2.72 -23.37 -6.27
C GLU A 212 -3.29 -24.13 -7.46
N ARG A 213 -3.10 -23.58 -8.66
CA ARG A 213 -3.62 -24.15 -9.91
C ARG A 213 -2.58 -24.15 -11.02
N ASN A 214 -2.76 -25.03 -11.99
CA ASN A 214 -1.98 -25.04 -13.21
C ASN A 214 -2.69 -24.22 -14.29
N ALA A 215 -2.05 -23.17 -14.80
CA ALA A 215 -2.61 -22.30 -15.83
C ALA A 215 -1.51 -21.78 -16.77
N PRO A 216 -1.83 -21.48 -18.04
CA PRO A 216 -0.90 -20.76 -18.90
C PRO A 216 -0.67 -19.33 -18.37
N LEU A 217 0.48 -18.74 -18.66
CA LEU A 217 0.66 -17.31 -18.47
C LEU A 217 -0.18 -16.56 -19.51
N ILE A 218 -1.25 -15.93 -19.03
CA ILE A 218 -2.04 -15.03 -19.87
C ILE A 218 -1.18 -13.80 -20.16
N ASP A 219 -1.06 -13.41 -21.44
CA ASP A 219 -0.54 -12.11 -21.81
C ASP A 219 -1.58 -11.05 -21.47
N ILE A 220 -1.22 -10.14 -20.58
CA ILE A 220 -2.11 -9.10 -20.05
C ILE A 220 -1.86 -7.76 -20.77
N THR A 221 -0.99 -7.75 -21.79
CA THR A 221 -0.58 -6.56 -22.55
C THR A 221 -1.22 -6.45 -23.94
N THR A 222 -2.05 -7.42 -24.33
CA THR A 222 -2.86 -7.44 -25.57
C THR A 222 -4.35 -7.28 -25.28
#